data_AF-A0ABD3BS68-F1
#
_entry.id   AF-A0ABD3BS68-F1
#
_cell.length_a   1.000
_cell.length_b   1.000
_cell.length_c   1.000
_cell.angle_alpha   90.00
_cell.angle_beta   90.00
_cell.angle_gamma   90.00
#
_symmetry.space_group_name_H-M   'P 1'
#
loop_
_entity.id
_entity.type
_entity.pdbx_description
1 polymer ?
#
loop_
_entity_poly.entity_id
_entity_poly.type
_entity_poly.pdbx_seq_one_letter_code
_entity_poly.pdbx_strand_id
1 'polypeptide(L)'
;MSSSGSSHNEVSLKLLIDTKAKRVLFAEAGKEFVDFLIRILSLPVGTVINLLKKQQLVGSLAHLHQSIENLSDSYLQPNQTKDTLLKPVSPVSGFVPLLALNEAPPVTVKNFYKCSQCHGYFTDDTSVGFDMNDKHK
;
A
#
# COMPACT_ATOMS: atom_id res chain seq x y z
N MET A 1 -21.67 -29.01 -26.27
CA MET A 1 -21.61 -27.61 -25.80
C MET A 1 -21.29 -27.67 -24.31
N SER A 2 -20.03 -27.45 -23.93
CA SER A 2 -19.60 -27.52 -22.53
C SER A 2 -20.09 -26.27 -21.80
N SER A 3 -20.96 -26.44 -20.81
CA SER A 3 -21.43 -25.34 -19.96
C SER A 3 -20.27 -24.88 -19.06
N SER A 4 -19.73 -23.69 -19.30
CA SER A 4 -18.86 -23.03 -18.34
C SER A 4 -19.71 -22.61 -17.14
N GLY A 5 -19.64 -23.37 -16.04
CA GLY A 5 -20.19 -22.92 -14.76
C GLY A 5 -19.40 -21.70 -14.31
N SER A 6 -20.02 -20.53 -14.20
CA SER A 6 -19.39 -19.37 -13.57
C SER A 6 -19.20 -19.72 -12.08
N SER A 7 -17.97 -20.00 -11.66
CA SER A 7 -17.65 -20.15 -10.24
C SER A 7 -17.81 -18.78 -9.58
N HIS A 8 -18.97 -18.56 -8.95
CA HIS A 8 -19.18 -17.41 -8.08
C HIS A 8 -18.21 -17.55 -6.92
N ASN A 9 -17.20 -16.67 -6.84
CA ASN A 9 -16.28 -16.62 -5.70
C ASN A 9 -17.01 -16.00 -4.51
N GLU A 10 -17.84 -16.81 -3.85
CA GLU A 10 -18.57 -16.41 -2.66
C GLU A 10 -17.64 -16.40 -1.45
N VAL A 11 -17.57 -15.25 -0.77
CA VAL A 11 -16.78 -15.09 0.44
C VAL A 11 -17.68 -15.29 1.64
N SER A 12 -17.35 -16.25 2.52
CA SER A 12 -18.11 -16.55 3.73
C SER A 12 -17.35 -16.13 4.99
N LEU A 13 -18.11 -15.61 5.97
CA LEU A 13 -17.62 -15.18 7.29
C LEU A 13 -18.55 -15.76 8.36
N LYS A 14 -18.01 -16.56 9.28
CA LYS A 14 -18.77 -17.10 10.42
C LYS A 14 -18.50 -16.27 11.66
N LEU A 15 -19.55 -15.87 12.35
CA LEU A 15 -19.46 -15.05 13.55
C LEU A 15 -19.97 -15.82 14.77
N LEU A 16 -19.21 -15.81 15.87
CA LEU A 16 -19.74 -16.19 17.18
C LEU A 16 -20.22 -14.93 17.89
N ILE A 17 -21.52 -14.84 18.16
CA ILE A 17 -22.17 -13.64 18.71
C ILE A 17 -22.73 -13.94 20.10
N ASP A 18 -22.39 -13.10 21.07
CA ASP A 18 -23.13 -13.03 22.32
C ASP A 18 -24.33 -12.10 22.12
N THR A 19 -25.51 -12.69 22.02
CA THR A 19 -26.76 -11.96 21.77
C THR A 19 -27.24 -11.18 22.97
N LYS A 20 -26.88 -11.58 24.20
CA LYS A 20 -27.25 -10.87 25.43
C LYS A 20 -26.42 -9.59 25.57
N ALA A 21 -25.10 -9.70 25.38
CA ALA A 21 -24.19 -8.56 25.42
C ALA A 21 -24.15 -7.77 24.10
N LYS A 22 -24.84 -8.23 23.05
CA LYS A 22 -24.90 -7.62 21.71
C LYS A 22 -23.50 -7.38 21.10
N ARG A 23 -22.62 -8.38 21.18
CA ARG A 23 -21.25 -8.26 20.67
C ARG A 23 -20.76 -9.52 19.96
N VAL A 24 -19.85 -9.33 19.01
CA VAL A 24 -19.14 -10.42 18.33
C VAL A 24 -17.97 -10.86 19.21
N LEU A 25 -17.88 -12.16 19.50
CA LEU A 25 -16.78 -12.75 20.27
C LEU A 25 -15.65 -13.21 19.37
N PHE A 26 -15.98 -13.84 18.24
CA PHE A 26 -15.01 -14.36 17.27
C PHE A 26 -15.56 -14.27 15.85
N ALA A 27 -14.65 -14.21 14.88
CA ALA A 27 -14.95 -14.31 13.46
C ALA A 27 -13.97 -15.30 12.81
N GLU A 28 -14.51 -16.30 12.12
CA GLU A 28 -13.75 -17.26 11.30
C GLU A 28 -13.99 -16.94 9.83
N ALA A 29 -12.92 -16.84 9.05
CA ALA A 29 -12.97 -16.54 7.63
C ALA A 29 -12.02 -17.44 6.85
N GLY A 30 -12.36 -17.67 5.57
CA GLY A 30 -11.46 -18.34 4.64
C GLY A 30 -10.22 -17.50 4.31
N LYS A 31 -9.16 -18.17 3.85
CA LYS A 31 -7.88 -17.55 3.48
C LYS A 31 -8.05 -16.34 2.57
N GLU A 32 -8.88 -16.45 1.53
CA GLU A 32 -9.04 -15.38 0.53
C GLU A 32 -9.59 -14.08 1.13
N PHE A 33 -10.46 -14.17 2.14
CA PHE A 33 -10.95 -12.99 2.86
C PHE A 33 -9.86 -12.37 3.74
N VAL A 34 -9.11 -13.21 4.46
CA VAL A 34 -8.02 -12.75 5.34
C VAL A 34 -6.92 -12.08 4.51
N ASP A 35 -6.51 -12.71 3.40
CA ASP A 35 -5.53 -12.16 2.48
C ASP A 35 -6.01 -10.83 1.89
N PHE A 36 -7.29 -10.73 1.53
CA PHE A 36 -7.88 -9.48 1.07
C PHE A 36 -7.82 -8.38 2.14
N LEU A 37 -8.18 -8.68 3.39
CA LEU A 37 -8.10 -7.72 4.49
C LEU A 37 -6.65 -7.29 4.75
N ILE A 38 -5.71 -8.23 4.82
CA ILE A 38 -4.29 -7.92 5.03
C ILE A 38 -3.77 -7.04 3.89
N ARG A 39 -4.16 -7.31 2.64
CA ARG A 39 -3.78 -6.47 1.50
C ARG A 39 -4.30 -5.05 1.65
N ILE A 40 -5.57 -4.86 2.05
CA ILE A 40 -6.12 -3.51 2.32
C ILE A 40 -5.34 -2.82 3.44
N LEU A 41 -5.09 -3.52 4.55
CA LEU A 41 -4.41 -2.97 5.72
C LEU A 41 -2.93 -2.70 5.47
N SER A 42 -2.33 -3.35 4.47
CA SER A 42 -0.95 -3.11 4.03
C SER A 42 -0.83 -1.89 3.11
N LEU A 43 -1.93 -1.34 2.60
CA LEU A 43 -1.89 -0.15 1.76
C LEU A 43 -1.47 1.06 2.61
N PRO A 44 -0.54 1.90 2.12
CA PRO A 44 -0.28 3.19 2.73
C PRO A 44 -1.59 3.98 2.87
N VAL A 45 -1.76 4.68 3.98
CA VAL A 45 -3.00 5.42 4.25
C VAL A 45 -3.29 6.45 3.16
N GLY A 46 -2.26 7.11 2.62
CA GLY A 46 -2.38 8.01 1.47
C GLY A 46 -2.95 7.31 0.22
N THR A 47 -2.60 6.05 -0.02
CA THR A 47 -3.17 5.27 -1.13
C THR A 47 -4.66 5.03 -0.92
N VAL A 48 -5.07 4.65 0.29
CA VAL A 48 -6.49 4.44 0.62
C VAL A 48 -7.28 5.74 0.45
N ILE A 49 -6.74 6.85 0.95
CA ILE A 49 -7.30 8.19 0.79
C ILE A 49 -7.47 8.55 -0.69
N ASN A 50 -6.49 8.25 -1.54
CA ASN A 50 -6.55 8.56 -2.97
C ASN A 50 -7.54 7.66 -3.74
N LEU A 51 -7.67 6.39 -3.34
CA LEU A 51 -8.64 5.46 -3.93
C LEU A 51 -10.09 5.84 -3.60
N LEU A 52 -10.31 6.40 -2.41
CA LEU A 52 -11.60 6.89 -1.98
C LEU A 52 -11.84 8.31 -2.50
N LYS A 53 -13.01 8.57 -3.10
CA LYS A 53 -13.40 9.95 -3.44
C LYS A 53 -13.51 10.77 -2.15
N LYS A 54 -13.21 12.08 -2.17
CA LYS A 54 -13.31 12.95 -0.96
C LYS A 54 -14.64 12.81 -0.21
N GLN A 55 -15.75 12.65 -0.93
CA GLN A 55 -17.10 12.44 -0.37
C GLN A 55 -17.35 11.06 0.27
N GLN A 56 -16.45 10.10 0.04
CA GLN A 56 -16.47 8.74 0.62
C GLN A 56 -15.51 8.60 1.80
N LEU A 57 -14.69 9.62 2.08
CA LEU A 57 -13.87 9.67 3.28
C LEU A 57 -14.79 10.00 4.46
N VAL A 58 -14.86 9.10 5.44
CA VAL A 58 -15.67 9.28 6.66
C VAL A 58 -14.84 9.00 7.91
N GLY A 59 -15.28 9.53 9.05
CA GLY A 59 -14.66 9.27 10.34
C GLY A 59 -13.21 9.74 10.43
N SER A 60 -12.34 8.92 10.98
CA SER A 60 -10.92 9.26 11.23
C SER A 60 -10.15 9.51 9.94
N LEU A 61 -10.49 8.85 8.83
CA LEU A 61 -9.78 9.00 7.56
C LEU A 61 -10.00 10.38 6.95
N ALA A 62 -11.23 10.91 7.05
CA ALA A 62 -11.55 12.28 6.62
C ALA A 62 -10.79 13.31 7.45
N HIS A 63 -10.77 13.15 8.78
CA HIS A 63 -10.03 14.04 9.67
C HIS A 63 -8.52 13.99 9.41
N LEU A 64 -7.97 12.79 9.17
CA LEU A 64 -6.55 12.65 8.84
C LEU A 64 -6.21 13.34 7.52
N HIS A 65 -7.01 13.13 6.47
CA HIS A 65 -6.84 13.82 5.19
C HIS A 65 -6.85 15.34 5.37
N GLN A 66 -7.85 15.87 6.09
CA GLN A 66 -7.94 17.31 6.37
C GLN A 66 -6.75 17.83 7.20
N SER A 67 -6.26 17.04 8.16
CA SER A 67 -5.08 17.39 8.95
C SER A 67 -3.83 17.53 8.08
N ILE A 68 -3.64 16.61 7.12
CA ILE A 68 -2.52 16.68 6.16
C ILE A 68 -2.67 17.89 5.22
N GLU A 69 -3.89 18.18 4.73
CA GLU A 69 -4.15 19.37 3.92
C GLU A 69 -3.80 20.67 4.70
N ASN A 70 -4.10 20.69 6.01
CA ASN A 70 -3.85 21.84 6.89
C ASN A 70 -2.44 21.89 7.49
N LEU A 71 -1.60 20.87 7.29
CA LEU A 71 -0.23 20.81 7.81
C LEU A 71 0.60 21.99 7.26
N SER A 72 1.44 22.63 8.07
CA SER A 72 2.35 23.65 7.55
C SER A 72 3.51 23.01 6.77
N ASP A 73 3.90 23.62 5.65
CA ASP A 73 5.03 23.14 4.83
C ASP A 73 6.37 23.15 5.59
N SER A 74 6.46 23.93 6.69
CA SER A 74 7.61 23.92 7.61
C SER A 74 7.88 22.56 8.27
N TYR A 75 6.90 21.66 8.29
CA TYR A 75 7.04 20.31 8.82
C TYR A 75 7.40 19.28 7.74
N LEU A 76 7.47 19.70 6.47
CA LEU A 76 7.85 18.84 5.36
C LEU A 76 9.36 18.91 5.10
N GLN A 77 9.92 17.80 4.60
CA GLN A 77 11.30 17.80 4.14
C GLN A 77 11.46 18.73 2.92
N PRO A 78 12.66 19.30 2.70
CA PRO A 78 12.95 20.06 1.49
C PRO A 78 12.60 19.24 0.24
N ASN A 79 11.94 19.88 -0.73
CA ASN A 79 11.46 19.27 -1.97
C ASN A 79 10.35 18.19 -1.82
N GLN A 80 9.70 18.10 -0.66
CA GLN A 80 8.50 17.28 -0.49
C GLN A 80 7.25 18.14 -0.48
N THR A 81 6.16 17.62 -1.06
CA THR A 81 4.85 18.28 -1.06
C THR A 81 3.84 17.43 -0.29
N LYS A 82 2.74 18.06 0.13
CA LYS A 82 1.60 17.34 0.73
C LYS A 82 1.04 16.27 -0.20
N ASP A 83 1.14 16.49 -1.52
CA ASP A 83 0.75 15.49 -2.51
C ASP A 83 1.56 14.20 -2.38
N THR A 84 2.82 14.23 -1.96
CA THR A 84 3.58 12.99 -1.71
C THR A 84 2.94 12.14 -0.60
N LEU A 85 2.32 12.77 0.40
CA LEU A 85 1.62 12.08 1.50
C LEU A 85 0.21 11.64 1.11
N LEU A 86 -0.49 12.46 0.32
CA LEU A 86 -1.87 12.21 -0.10
C LEU A 86 -1.98 11.30 -1.33
N LYS A 87 -0.93 11.23 -2.14
CA LYS A 87 -0.82 10.42 -3.36
C LYS A 87 0.54 9.74 -3.40
N PRO A 88 0.82 8.83 -2.44
CA PRO A 88 2.09 8.14 -2.41
C PRO A 88 2.27 7.35 -3.71
N VAL A 89 3.39 7.59 -4.39
CA VAL A 89 3.83 6.78 -5.52
C VAL A 89 4.23 5.43 -4.93
N SER A 90 3.44 4.40 -5.17
CA SER A 90 3.74 3.05 -4.69
C SER A 90 5.11 2.62 -5.21
N PRO A 91 6.11 2.34 -4.35
CA PRO A 91 7.29 1.61 -4.78
C PRO A 91 6.78 0.19 -5.07
N VAL A 92 6.55 -0.10 -6.35
CA VAL A 92 6.09 -1.41 -6.79
C VAL A 92 7.24 -2.39 -6.61
N SER A 93 7.38 -2.92 -5.40
CA SER A 93 8.22 -4.07 -5.08
C SER A 93 7.47 -4.91 -4.06
N GLY A 94 6.50 -5.69 -4.55
CA GLY A 94 5.92 -6.81 -3.80
C GLY A 94 4.40 -6.81 -3.65
N PHE A 95 3.71 -5.70 -3.87
CA PHE A 95 2.26 -5.63 -3.68
C PHE A 95 1.53 -5.45 -5.01
N VAL A 96 0.89 -6.52 -5.46
CA VAL A 96 -0.07 -6.49 -6.56
C VAL A 96 -1.16 -5.47 -6.18
N PRO A 97 -1.45 -4.46 -7.02
CA PRO A 97 -2.55 -3.53 -6.77
C PRO A 97 -3.83 -4.31 -6.50
N LEU A 98 -4.65 -3.84 -5.55
CA LEU A 98 -5.93 -4.45 -5.17
C LEU A 98 -6.87 -4.70 -6.39
N LEU A 99 -6.63 -3.98 -7.50
CA LEU A 99 -7.37 -4.06 -8.77
C LEU A 99 -6.70 -4.94 -9.84
N ALA A 100 -5.47 -5.43 -9.63
CA ALA A 100 -4.74 -6.27 -10.58
C ALA A 100 -4.99 -7.77 -10.38
N LEU A 101 -6.21 -8.13 -9.92
CA LEU A 101 -6.67 -9.52 -9.86
C LEU A 101 -6.98 -10.13 -11.24
N ASN A 102 -6.91 -9.33 -12.32
CA ASN A 102 -6.88 -9.85 -13.67
C ASN A 102 -5.48 -9.61 -14.24
N GLU A 103 -4.82 -10.72 -14.61
CA GLU A 103 -3.46 -10.83 -15.16
C GLU A 103 -2.87 -9.50 -15.66
N ALA A 104 -2.06 -8.85 -14.81
CA ALA A 104 -1.28 -7.71 -15.24
C ALA A 104 0.00 -8.19 -15.95
N PRO A 105 0.46 -7.49 -17.02
CA PRO A 105 1.72 -7.78 -17.70
C PRO A 105 2.91 -7.71 -16.72
N PRO A 106 4.04 -8.35 -17.04
CA PRO A 106 5.17 -8.47 -16.12
C PRO A 106 5.61 -7.09 -15.63
N VAL A 107 5.42 -6.86 -14.34
CA VAL A 107 5.85 -5.65 -13.66
C VAL A 107 7.37 -5.61 -13.74
N THR A 108 7.94 -4.53 -14.29
CA THR A 108 9.38 -4.31 -14.27
C THR A 108 9.83 -4.16 -12.83
N VAL A 109 10.52 -5.18 -12.32
CA VAL A 109 11.09 -5.20 -10.98
C VAL A 109 12.23 -4.17 -10.94
N LYS A 110 12.06 -3.11 -10.17
CA LYS A 110 13.13 -2.16 -9.86
C LYS A 110 14.00 -2.73 -8.76
N ASN A 111 15.27 -2.99 -9.09
CA ASN A 111 16.23 -3.59 -8.17
C ASN A 111 16.98 -2.46 -7.45
N PHE A 112 16.83 -2.40 -6.12
CA PHE A 112 17.60 -1.47 -5.31
C PHE A 112 18.92 -2.11 -4.88
N TYR A 113 20.02 -1.41 -5.13
CA TYR A 113 21.36 -1.86 -4.73
C TYR A 113 21.78 -1.15 -3.44
N LYS A 114 22.26 -1.93 -2.47
CA LYS A 114 22.81 -1.43 -1.21
C LYS A 114 24.33 -1.50 -1.26
N CYS A 115 24.99 -0.36 -1.12
CA CYS A 115 26.44 -0.34 -0.94
C CYS A 115 26.78 -0.84 0.46
N SER A 116 27.59 -1.90 0.54
CA SER A 116 28.00 -2.55 1.79
C SER A 116 28.98 -1.72 2.63
N GLN A 117 29.60 -0.68 2.03
CA GLN A 117 30.63 0.16 2.68
C GLN A 117 30.15 1.59 2.97
N CYS A 118 28.93 1.95 2.57
CA CYS A 118 28.34 3.27 2.84
C CYS A 118 27.22 3.14 3.88
N HIS A 119 27.16 4.04 4.85
CA HIS A 119 26.15 4.05 5.91
C HIS A 119 24.73 4.38 5.40
N GLY A 120 24.10 3.46 4.65
CA GLY A 120 22.65 3.44 4.44
C GLY A 120 22.09 4.06 3.16
N TYR A 121 22.88 4.25 2.10
CA TYR A 121 22.36 4.74 0.81
C TYR A 121 21.89 3.59 -0.10
N PHE A 122 20.74 3.79 -0.75
CA PHE A 122 20.13 2.87 -1.72
C PHE A 122 19.98 3.59 -3.07
N THR A 123 20.29 2.91 -4.17
CA THR A 123 20.12 3.44 -5.54
C THR A 123 19.40 2.44 -6.44
N ASP A 124 18.63 2.95 -7.41
CA ASP A 124 17.91 2.21 -8.47
C ASP A 124 18.54 2.47 -9.86
N ASP A 125 19.67 3.20 -9.91
CA ASP A 125 20.36 3.54 -11.16
C ASP A 125 21.58 2.63 -11.38
N THR A 126 21.60 1.93 -12.51
CA THR A 126 22.70 1.04 -12.92
C THR A 126 23.84 1.78 -13.62
N SER A 127 23.70 3.09 -13.88
CA SER A 127 24.68 3.90 -14.61
C SER A 127 25.72 4.62 -13.74
N VAL A 128 25.59 4.57 -12.41
CA VAL A 128 26.63 5.07 -11.50
C VAL A 128 27.71 4.00 -11.30
N GLY A 129 28.65 3.97 -12.24
CA GLY A 129 29.97 3.43 -11.97
C GLY A 129 30.59 4.22 -10.82
N PHE A 130 30.85 3.55 -9.70
CA PHE A 130 31.64 4.10 -8.61
C PHE A 130 33.08 4.26 -9.10
N ASP A 131 33.45 5.46 -9.56
CA ASP A 131 34.85 5.79 -9.79
C ASP A 131 35.54 5.89 -8.44
N MET A 132 36.23 4.82 -8.09
CA MET A 132 36.89 4.61 -6.81
C MET A 132 38.32 5.13 -6.89
N ASN A 133 38.51 6.39 -7.29
CA ASN A 133 39.86 6.97 -7.36
C ASN A 133 39.93 8.49 -7.22
N ASP A 134 39.15 9.07 -6.29
CA ASP A 134 39.46 10.40 -5.77
C ASP A 134 40.02 10.28 -4.34
N LYS A 135 41.31 9.92 -4.26
CA LYS A 135 42.10 10.11 -3.04
C LYS A 135 42.66 11.52 -3.09
N HIS A 136 42.21 12.34 -2.15
CA HIS A 136 42.88 13.52 -1.62
C HIS A 136 44.37 13.63 -1.99
N LYS A 137 44.69 14.58 -2.87
CA LYS A 137 45.78 15.53 -2.65
C LYS A 137 45.51 16.84 -3.39
#